data_AF-A0A484AYY7-F1
#
_entry.id   AF-A0A484AYY7-F1
#
_cell.length_a   1.000
_cell.length_b   1.000
_cell.length_c   1.000
_cell.angle_alpha   90.00
_cell.angle_beta   90.00
_cell.angle_gamma   90.00
#
_symmetry.space_group_name_H-M   'P 1'
#
loop_
_entity.id
_entity.type
_entity.pdbx_description
1 polymer ?
#
loop_
_entity_poly.entity_id
_entity_poly.type
_entity_poly.pdbx_seq_one_letter_code
_entity_poly.pdbx_strand_id
1 'polypeptide(L)'
;MKVTPKEHKDFLFDSAYIAGWINTALKERRSMLAGSFSNLPETATYISGSKVDVPANFNCYLLLDLRFPFYIEFKNEDYIYLHSVFKEQVVGDSLISSVYLQTHLRNDLSNLLRPQPQITCNDGSGRSYRLCYHTSLYPVSSHTIIATQLKAKHSTSIVFDFLVAIKLPIEKFPKPASVALPESMIDTQLSYWIALPVPHFDINYNGHSYMGRCHVWQKATPGQRQRWCLVVRMFYLMSSSNGTLNTIGIHSLKHTCVNLCEKFGNEKADRPIGLKLMDMMITHGARKLREVSIAGQTGQILNLETHPALSGDCSKVDTLLSKMKANMNNKDACDMKSLCEMFGLSKKK
;
A
#
# COMPACT_ATOMS: atom_id res chain seq x y z
N MET A 1 11.13 -0.99 -20.40
CA MET A 1 12.53 -0.52 -20.59
C MET A 1 13.19 -0.36 -19.22
N LYS A 2 14.48 -0.72 -19.10
CA LYS A 2 15.25 -0.67 -17.83
C LYS A 2 15.57 0.78 -17.46
N VAL A 3 15.40 1.14 -16.19
CA VAL A 3 15.90 2.41 -15.63
C VAL A 3 17.42 2.33 -15.55
N THR A 4 18.12 3.42 -15.91
CA THR A 4 19.59 3.43 -15.90
C THR A 4 20.11 3.36 -14.45
N PRO A 5 21.33 2.84 -14.23
CA PRO A 5 21.91 2.78 -12.88
C PRO A 5 21.96 4.15 -12.18
N LYS A 6 22.26 5.22 -12.94
CA LYS A 6 22.24 6.59 -12.44
C LYS A 6 20.83 7.02 -12.02
N GLU A 7 19.83 6.83 -12.88
CA GLU A 7 18.44 7.15 -12.54
C GLU A 7 17.94 6.36 -11.34
N HIS A 8 18.33 5.08 -11.21
CA HIS A 8 18.00 4.25 -10.06
C HIS A 8 18.62 4.80 -8.76
N LYS A 9 19.91 5.17 -8.80
CA LYS A 9 20.59 5.78 -7.65
C LYS A 9 19.94 7.11 -7.25
N ASP A 10 19.65 7.97 -8.22
CA ASP A 10 18.97 9.25 -7.99
C ASP A 10 17.58 9.02 -7.40
N PHE A 11 16.82 8.03 -7.91
CA PHE A 11 15.52 7.63 -7.38
C PHE A 11 15.62 7.23 -5.90
N LEU A 12 16.55 6.33 -5.54
CA LEU A 12 16.70 5.88 -4.17
C LEU A 12 17.03 7.05 -3.23
N PHE A 13 17.93 7.93 -3.66
CA PHE A 13 18.28 9.13 -2.92
C PHE A 13 17.07 10.05 -2.74
N ASP A 14 16.40 10.42 -3.84
CA ASP A 14 15.26 11.33 -3.82
C ASP A 14 14.12 10.79 -2.95
N SER A 15 13.88 9.48 -3.03
CA SER A 15 12.85 8.83 -2.20
C SER A 15 13.15 8.95 -0.70
N ALA A 16 14.42 8.79 -0.31
CA ALA A 16 14.87 8.95 1.08
C ALA A 16 14.82 10.41 1.53
N TYR A 17 15.22 11.34 0.66
CA TYR A 17 15.18 12.78 0.93
C TYR A 17 13.75 13.26 1.17
N ILE A 18 12.82 12.90 0.28
CA ILE A 18 11.40 13.25 0.39
C ILE A 18 10.80 12.66 1.67
N ALA A 19 11.06 11.38 1.96
CA ALA A 19 10.60 10.75 3.20
C ALA A 19 11.13 11.47 4.45
N GLY A 20 12.41 11.86 4.44
CA GLY A 20 13.04 12.65 5.50
C GLY A 20 12.36 14.01 5.69
N TRP A 21 12.07 14.72 4.60
CA TRP A 21 11.36 15.99 4.63
C TRP A 21 9.95 15.84 5.22
N ILE A 22 9.18 14.84 4.77
CA ILE A 22 7.82 14.58 5.30
C ILE A 22 7.91 14.31 6.80
N ASN A 23 8.86 13.47 7.22
CA ASN A 23 9.05 13.13 8.61
C ASN A 23 9.39 14.35 9.48
N THR A 24 10.26 15.25 9.00
CA THR A 24 10.60 16.50 9.69
C THR A 24 9.39 17.43 9.79
N ALA A 25 8.65 17.61 8.71
CA ALA A 25 7.45 18.46 8.71
C ALA A 25 6.35 17.92 9.64
N LEU A 26 6.21 16.60 9.76
CA LEU A 26 5.30 15.97 10.72
C LEU A 26 5.78 16.16 12.18
N LYS A 27 7.10 16.12 12.43
CA LYS A 27 7.66 16.43 13.77
C LYS A 27 7.37 17.87 14.18
N GLU A 28 7.57 18.83 13.28
CA GLU A 28 7.30 20.25 13.53
C GLU A 28 5.82 20.50 13.88
N ARG A 29 4.92 19.73 13.25
CA ARG A 29 3.48 19.74 13.54
C ARG A 29 3.07 18.91 14.75
N ARG A 30 4.04 18.32 15.47
CA ARG A 30 3.81 17.44 16.63
C ARG A 30 2.88 16.27 16.32
N SER A 31 2.93 15.74 15.10
CA SER A 31 2.20 14.53 14.75
C SER A 31 2.68 13.36 15.62
N MET A 32 1.73 12.57 16.12
CA MET A 32 2.01 11.33 16.85
C MET A 32 2.80 10.32 15.99
N LEU A 33 2.60 10.35 14.67
CA LEU A 33 3.20 9.44 13.69
C LEU A 33 4.58 9.94 13.22
N ALA A 34 5.03 11.07 13.76
CA ALA A 34 6.33 11.63 13.46
C ALA A 34 7.44 10.66 13.91
N GLY A 35 8.30 10.30 12.97
CA GLY A 35 9.37 9.32 13.15
C GLY A 35 9.03 7.90 12.70
N SER A 36 7.79 7.63 12.31
CA SER A 36 7.37 6.33 11.73
C SER A 36 7.59 6.23 10.21
N PHE A 37 8.14 7.28 9.58
CA PHE A 37 8.35 7.35 8.12
C PHE A 37 9.72 6.88 7.65
N SER A 38 10.50 6.25 8.53
CA SER A 38 11.86 5.79 8.21
C SER A 38 11.90 4.75 7.09
N ASN A 39 10.87 3.89 7.00
CA ASN A 39 10.78 2.87 5.94
C ASN A 39 9.89 3.30 4.76
N LEU A 40 9.40 4.54 4.73
CA LEU A 40 8.62 5.07 3.59
C LEU A 40 9.35 4.89 2.24
N PRO A 41 10.69 5.09 2.11
CA PRO A 41 11.40 4.89 0.85
C PRO A 41 11.27 3.47 0.28
N GLU A 42 11.11 2.46 1.13
CA GLU A 42 10.91 1.07 0.69
C GLU A 42 9.57 0.90 -0.03
N THR A 43 8.60 1.75 0.26
CA THR A 43 7.28 1.71 -0.38
C THR A 43 7.25 2.42 -1.74
N ALA A 44 8.36 3.09 -2.10
CA ALA A 44 8.43 3.94 -3.28
C ALA A 44 8.42 3.15 -4.59
N THR A 45 8.01 3.82 -5.66
CA THR A 45 8.04 3.32 -7.03
C THR A 45 8.36 4.49 -7.94
N TYR A 46 9.40 4.33 -8.75
CA TYR A 46 9.76 5.31 -9.76
C TYR A 46 9.02 5.02 -11.06
N ILE A 47 8.39 6.04 -11.64
CA ILE A 47 7.66 5.95 -12.90
C ILE A 47 8.16 7.08 -13.80
N SER A 48 8.64 6.77 -15.00
CA SER A 48 9.05 7.75 -16.01
C SER A 48 8.57 7.32 -17.39
N GLY A 49 7.46 7.90 -17.86
CA GLY A 49 6.75 7.40 -19.03
C GLY A 49 6.37 5.94 -18.86
N SER A 50 6.87 5.06 -19.74
CA SER A 50 6.66 3.60 -19.66
C SER A 50 7.71 2.85 -18.83
N LYS A 51 8.70 3.55 -18.26
CA LYS A 51 9.72 2.95 -17.39
C LYS A 51 9.22 2.92 -15.95
N VAL A 52 9.36 1.76 -15.31
CA VAL A 52 9.04 1.59 -13.89
C VAL A 52 10.17 0.90 -13.16
N ASP A 53 10.42 1.37 -11.94
CA ASP A 53 11.42 0.83 -11.03
C ASP A 53 10.93 0.86 -9.57
N VAL A 54 11.49 -0.02 -8.74
CA VAL A 54 11.21 -0.15 -7.31
C VAL A 54 12.52 -0.40 -6.56
N PRO A 55 12.61 -0.06 -5.26
CA PRO A 55 13.79 -0.35 -4.46
C PRO A 55 14.02 -1.87 -4.36
N ALA A 56 15.27 -2.29 -4.25
CA ALA A 56 15.59 -3.70 -4.06
C ALA A 56 15.00 -4.26 -2.75
N ASN A 57 14.82 -3.43 -1.73
CA ASN A 57 14.16 -3.75 -0.46
C ASN A 57 12.70 -3.30 -0.42
N PHE A 58 12.00 -3.27 -1.56
CA PHE A 58 10.64 -2.72 -1.58
C PHE A 58 9.75 -3.36 -0.51
N ASN A 59 8.83 -2.58 0.03
CA ASN A 59 7.81 -3.04 0.96
C ASN A 59 6.44 -2.49 0.52
N CYS A 60 5.37 -3.04 1.08
CA CYS A 60 4.01 -2.52 0.91
C CYS A 60 3.45 -1.92 2.21
N TYR A 61 4.18 -2.04 3.32
CA TYR A 61 3.77 -1.53 4.62
C TYR A 61 4.60 -0.31 5.03
N LEU A 62 3.92 0.74 5.49
CA LEU A 62 4.52 1.75 6.36
C LEU A 62 4.48 1.18 7.79
N LEU A 63 5.66 0.90 8.33
CA LEU A 63 5.82 0.22 9.61
C LEU A 63 5.81 1.26 10.73
N LEU A 64 4.68 1.38 11.42
CA LEU A 64 4.52 2.30 12.53
C LEU A 64 5.13 1.75 13.81
N ASP A 65 5.93 2.58 14.45
CA ASP A 65 6.45 2.35 15.79
C ASP A 65 5.68 3.22 16.78
N LEU A 66 4.78 2.60 17.53
CA LEU A 66 3.94 3.30 18.52
C LEU A 66 4.76 3.59 19.77
N ARG A 67 4.98 4.89 20.04
CA ARG A 67 5.89 5.38 21.08
C ARG A 67 5.29 5.50 22.47
N PHE A 68 4.12 4.91 22.70
CA PHE A 68 3.43 4.89 23.98
C PHE A 68 3.25 3.44 24.44
N PRO A 69 3.11 3.18 25.75
CA PRO A 69 2.94 1.83 26.25
C PRO A 69 1.57 1.24 25.86
N PHE A 70 1.57 -0.02 25.46
CA PHE A 70 0.39 -0.83 25.22
C PHE A 70 0.74 -2.31 25.47
N TYR A 71 -0.28 -3.14 25.66
CA TYR A 71 -0.16 -4.59 25.73
C TYR A 71 -1.06 -5.25 24.68
N ILE A 72 -0.85 -6.55 24.45
CA ILE A 72 -1.53 -7.30 23.40
C ILE A 72 -2.40 -8.36 24.06
N GLU A 73 -3.69 -8.36 23.74
CA GLU A 73 -4.61 -9.46 24.04
C GLU A 73 -4.79 -10.31 22.77
N PHE A 74 -4.63 -11.63 22.93
CA PHE A 74 -4.83 -12.59 21.84
C PHE A 74 -6.22 -13.20 21.96
N LYS A 75 -7.03 -13.08 20.89
CA LYS A 75 -8.26 -13.86 20.74
C LYS A 75 -8.05 -14.99 19.74
N ASN A 76 -9.02 -15.88 19.64
CA ASN A 76 -8.99 -17.02 18.72
C ASN A 76 -8.75 -16.56 17.26
N GLU A 77 -8.09 -17.40 16.45
CA GLU A 77 -7.96 -17.24 14.98
C GLU A 77 -7.19 -16.00 14.48
N ASP A 78 -5.93 -15.80 14.89
CA ASP A 78 -5.00 -14.73 14.43
C ASP A 78 -5.38 -13.28 14.81
N TYR A 79 -6.55 -13.06 15.41
CA TYR A 79 -7.00 -11.72 15.82
C TYR A 79 -6.37 -11.29 17.15
N ILE A 80 -5.82 -10.08 17.15
CA ILE A 80 -5.23 -9.45 18.33
C ILE A 80 -5.88 -8.10 18.60
N TYR A 81 -5.93 -7.74 19.87
CA TYR A 81 -6.36 -6.45 20.36
C TYR A 81 -5.18 -5.77 21.04
N LEU A 82 -4.98 -4.50 20.73
CA LEU A 82 -3.92 -3.72 21.31
C LEU A 82 -4.54 -2.79 22.35
N HIS A 83 -4.20 -2.98 23.61
CA HIS A 83 -4.77 -2.25 24.73
C HIS A 83 -3.80 -1.18 25.22
N SER A 84 -4.30 0.02 25.45
CA SER A 84 -3.53 1.07 26.11
C SER A 84 -4.37 1.76 27.17
N VAL A 85 -3.73 2.00 28.32
CA VAL A 85 -4.29 2.83 29.40
C VAL A 85 -4.08 4.32 29.14
N PHE A 86 -3.27 4.66 28.13
CA PHE A 86 -2.98 6.05 27.76
C PHE A 86 -4.07 6.59 26.83
N LYS A 87 -4.48 7.84 27.06
CA LYS A 87 -5.47 8.54 26.23
C LYS A 87 -4.82 9.17 24.99
N GLU A 88 -4.17 8.33 24.19
CA GLU A 88 -3.62 8.73 22.91
C GLU A 88 -4.73 8.91 21.87
N GLN A 89 -4.48 9.72 20.84
CA GLN A 89 -5.48 10.06 19.81
C GLN A 89 -6.02 8.83 19.06
N VAL A 90 -5.22 7.77 18.99
CA VAL A 90 -5.59 6.52 18.30
C VAL A 90 -6.25 5.51 19.23
N VAL A 91 -6.45 5.81 20.52
CA VAL A 91 -7.03 4.91 21.51
C VAL A 91 -8.51 5.27 21.75
N GLY A 92 -9.41 4.33 21.47
CA GLY A 92 -10.84 4.40 21.79
C GLY A 92 -11.22 3.24 22.69
N ASP A 93 -11.94 3.51 23.80
CA ASP A 93 -12.36 2.48 24.77
C ASP A 93 -11.21 1.59 25.25
N SER A 94 -10.05 2.21 25.54
CA SER A 94 -8.80 1.55 25.94
C SER A 94 -8.18 0.62 24.89
N LEU A 95 -8.69 0.63 23.66
CA LEU A 95 -8.18 -0.13 22.52
C LEU A 95 -7.58 0.81 21.48
N ILE A 96 -6.41 0.46 20.96
CA ILE A 96 -5.85 1.14 19.78
C ILE A 96 -6.76 0.82 18.60
N SER A 97 -7.36 1.85 18.02
CA SER A 97 -8.29 1.73 16.91
C SER A 97 -7.55 1.89 15.59
N SER A 98 -7.71 0.90 14.71
CA SER A 98 -7.22 0.98 13.34
C SER A 98 -7.90 2.12 12.56
N VAL A 99 -9.16 2.41 12.86
CA VAL A 99 -9.94 3.51 12.26
C VAL A 99 -9.35 4.85 12.65
N TYR A 100 -9.07 5.06 13.94
CA TYR A 100 -8.47 6.30 14.42
C TYR A 100 -7.06 6.46 13.88
N LEU A 101 -6.25 5.38 13.91
CA LEU A 101 -4.90 5.38 13.34
C LEU A 101 -4.87 5.84 11.87
N GLN A 102 -5.73 5.26 11.04
CA GLN A 102 -5.88 5.60 9.62
C GLN A 102 -6.39 7.04 9.41
N THR A 103 -7.35 7.45 10.23
CA THR A 103 -7.92 8.82 10.18
C THR A 103 -6.89 9.88 10.55
N HIS A 104 -6.12 9.65 11.63
CA HIS A 104 -5.06 10.57 12.05
C HIS A 104 -3.96 10.68 10.99
N LEU A 105 -3.49 9.55 10.46
CA LEU A 105 -2.52 9.56 9.36
C LEU A 105 -3.03 10.30 8.13
N ARG A 106 -4.29 10.06 7.74
CA ARG A 106 -4.93 10.73 6.61
C ARG A 106 -4.99 12.24 6.83
N ASN A 107 -5.39 12.68 8.01
CA ASN A 107 -5.50 14.09 8.34
C ASN A 107 -4.12 14.77 8.33
N ASP A 108 -3.12 14.14 8.94
CA ASP A 108 -1.75 14.66 8.97
C ASP A 108 -1.18 14.83 7.57
N LEU A 109 -1.26 13.79 6.74
CA LEU A 109 -0.75 13.83 5.37
C LEU A 109 -1.57 14.77 4.47
N SER A 110 -2.90 14.78 4.58
CA SER A 110 -3.74 15.70 3.82
C SER A 110 -3.43 17.14 4.18
N ASN A 111 -3.34 17.48 5.47
CA ASN A 111 -3.06 18.85 5.91
C ASN A 111 -1.63 19.28 5.57
N LEU A 112 -0.67 18.36 5.53
CA LEU A 112 0.71 18.64 5.14
C LEU A 112 0.84 18.87 3.63
N LEU A 113 0.18 18.04 2.82
CA LEU A 113 0.41 17.95 1.38
C LEU A 113 -0.66 18.65 0.54
N ARG A 114 -1.78 19.10 1.13
CA ARG A 114 -2.82 19.90 0.45
C ARG A 114 -2.30 21.16 -0.25
N PRO A 115 -1.33 21.93 0.31
CA PRO A 115 -0.75 23.07 -0.40
C PRO A 115 0.11 22.70 -1.62
N GLN A 116 0.31 21.40 -1.87
CA GLN A 116 1.20 20.86 -2.90
C GLN A 116 2.63 21.41 -2.80
N PRO A 117 3.33 21.15 -1.66
CA PRO A 117 4.66 21.69 -1.43
C PRO A 117 5.64 21.24 -2.51
N GLN A 118 6.61 22.11 -2.80
CA GLN A 118 7.72 21.82 -3.70
C GLN A 118 8.98 21.55 -2.88
N ILE A 119 9.66 20.45 -3.21
CA ILE A 119 10.88 20.02 -2.53
C ILE A 119 11.96 19.87 -3.58
N THR A 120 13.13 20.45 -3.32
CA THR A 120 14.32 20.23 -4.14
C THR A 120 15.31 19.37 -3.37
N CYS A 121 15.73 18.26 -3.97
CA CYS A 121 16.69 17.32 -3.41
C CYS A 121 18.12 17.88 -3.54
N ASN A 122 18.44 18.92 -2.77
CA ASN A 122 19.65 19.72 -2.91
C ASN A 122 20.95 18.93 -2.67
N ASP A 123 20.94 17.96 -1.76
CA ASP A 123 22.14 17.20 -1.36
C ASP A 123 22.41 15.96 -2.24
N GLY A 124 21.73 15.84 -3.39
CA GLY A 124 21.90 14.69 -4.27
C GLY A 124 21.54 14.98 -5.72
N SER A 125 20.37 14.54 -6.19
CA SER A 125 20.03 14.61 -7.62
C SER A 125 19.82 16.04 -8.15
N GLY A 126 19.59 17.01 -7.26
CA GLY A 126 19.23 18.39 -7.61
C GLY A 126 17.82 18.52 -8.22
N ARG A 127 17.03 17.44 -8.26
CA ARG A 127 15.69 17.44 -8.84
C ARG A 127 14.69 18.08 -7.90
N SER A 128 13.74 18.81 -8.47
CA SER A 128 12.61 19.37 -7.74
C SER A 128 11.35 18.55 -7.99
N TYR A 129 10.55 18.34 -6.96
CA TYR A 129 9.31 17.58 -6.99
C TYR A 129 8.17 18.40 -6.40
N ARG A 130 6.98 18.26 -6.96
CA ARG A 130 5.72 18.70 -6.34
C ARG A 130 5.03 17.50 -5.71
N LEU A 131 4.70 17.61 -4.44
CA LEU A 131 4.03 16.54 -3.71
C LEU A 131 2.51 16.67 -3.75
N CYS A 132 1.81 15.55 -3.84
CA CYS A 132 0.39 15.45 -3.53
C CYS A 132 0.08 14.15 -2.77
N TYR A 133 -1.09 14.11 -2.15
CA TYR A 133 -1.53 13.00 -1.32
C TYR A 133 -2.93 12.56 -1.71
N HIS A 134 -3.10 11.23 -1.83
CA HIS A 134 -4.34 10.57 -2.15
C HIS A 134 -4.55 9.38 -1.22
N THR A 135 -5.79 9.12 -0.88
CA THR A 135 -6.21 7.92 -0.17
C THR A 135 -7.70 7.71 -0.43
N SER A 136 -8.18 6.48 -0.36
CA SER A 136 -9.62 6.22 -0.39
C SER A 136 -10.25 6.56 0.97
N LEU A 137 -11.55 6.86 0.99
CA LEU A 137 -12.28 7.24 2.22
C LEU A 137 -12.61 6.04 3.12
N TYR A 138 -12.20 4.84 2.73
CA TYR A 138 -12.50 3.62 3.48
C TYR A 138 -11.63 3.52 4.75
N PRO A 139 -12.13 2.87 5.81
CA PRO A 139 -11.45 2.84 7.10
C PRO A 139 -10.15 2.00 7.10
N VAL A 140 -9.96 1.14 6.10
CA VAL A 140 -8.67 0.49 5.82
C VAL A 140 -8.35 0.71 4.34
N SER A 141 -7.55 1.74 4.06
CA SER A 141 -7.22 2.22 2.73
C SER A 141 -5.71 2.22 2.49
N SER A 142 -5.29 2.02 1.25
CA SER A 142 -3.94 2.42 0.84
C SER A 142 -3.78 3.95 0.92
N HIS A 143 -2.56 4.35 1.25
CA HIS A 143 -2.11 5.73 1.23
C HIS A 143 -1.13 5.91 0.08
N THR A 144 -1.30 6.99 -0.66
CA THR A 144 -0.50 7.30 -1.84
C THR A 144 0.04 8.72 -1.72
N ILE A 145 1.36 8.87 -1.70
CA ILE A 145 2.03 10.16 -1.86
C ILE A 145 2.70 10.15 -3.23
N ILE A 146 2.42 11.15 -4.05
CA ILE A 146 3.01 11.27 -5.40
C ILE A 146 3.93 12.48 -5.40
N ALA A 147 5.19 12.27 -5.77
CA ALA A 147 6.18 13.30 -6.00
C ALA A 147 6.40 13.43 -7.51
N THR A 148 5.75 14.41 -8.15
CA THR A 148 5.90 14.66 -9.59
C THR A 148 7.12 15.53 -9.85
N GLN A 149 8.06 15.05 -10.67
CA GLN A 149 9.27 15.79 -10.98
C GLN A 149 8.96 17.03 -11.83
N LEU A 150 9.42 18.19 -11.37
CA LEU A 150 9.30 19.45 -12.08
C LEU A 150 10.35 19.53 -13.18
N LYS A 151 9.97 20.12 -14.33
CA LYS A 151 10.83 20.33 -15.51
C LYS A 151 11.44 19.04 -16.09
N ALA A 152 10.84 17.88 -15.83
CA ALA A 152 11.27 16.62 -16.44
C ALA A 152 10.89 16.58 -17.93
N LYS A 153 11.74 15.96 -18.75
CA LYS A 153 11.49 15.75 -20.20
C LYS A 153 10.26 14.86 -20.45
N HIS A 154 9.99 13.96 -19.51
CA HIS A 154 8.85 13.03 -19.53
C HIS A 154 8.07 13.16 -18.23
N SER A 155 6.83 12.68 -18.22
CA SER A 155 6.06 12.54 -16.97
C SER A 155 6.80 11.58 -16.05
N THR A 156 7.52 12.13 -15.08
CA THR A 156 8.35 11.40 -14.12
C THR A 156 7.80 11.66 -12.72
N SER A 157 7.65 10.60 -11.94
CA SER A 157 7.19 10.67 -10.56
C SER A 157 7.81 9.58 -9.68
N ILE A 158 7.87 9.87 -8.39
CA ILE A 158 8.08 8.87 -7.34
C ILE A 158 6.74 8.72 -6.62
N VAL A 159 6.21 7.50 -6.58
CA VAL A 159 4.95 7.17 -5.94
C VAL A 159 5.25 6.34 -4.70
N PHE A 160 4.89 6.83 -3.52
CA PHE A 160 4.94 6.09 -2.27
C PHE A 160 3.54 5.54 -1.99
N ASP A 161 3.37 4.24 -2.20
CA ASP A 161 2.11 3.57 -1.93
C ASP A 161 2.27 2.54 -0.82
N PHE A 162 1.47 2.68 0.23
CA PHE A 162 1.63 1.86 1.42
C PHE A 162 0.32 1.61 2.16
N LEU A 163 0.30 0.48 2.85
CA LEU A 163 -0.67 0.13 3.88
C LEU A 163 -0.03 0.37 5.25
N VAL A 164 -0.84 0.71 6.24
CA VAL A 164 -0.34 0.91 7.60
C VAL A 164 -0.23 -0.44 8.31
N ALA A 165 0.89 -0.67 8.98
CA ALA A 165 1.08 -1.82 9.86
C ALA A 165 1.80 -1.37 11.14
N ILE A 166 1.43 -1.90 12.30
CA ILE A 166 2.15 -1.63 13.54
C ILE A 166 3.28 -2.65 13.67
N LYS A 167 4.51 -2.16 13.84
CA LYS A 167 5.70 -2.98 14.06
C LYS A 167 5.74 -3.40 15.52
N LEU A 168 5.93 -4.71 15.76
CA LEU A 168 6.05 -5.31 17.08
C LEU A 168 7.41 -5.99 17.22
N PRO A 169 8.43 -5.28 17.77
CA PRO A 169 9.75 -5.86 18.02
C PRO A 169 9.65 -7.08 18.95
N ILE A 170 10.28 -8.20 18.58
CA ILE A 170 10.14 -9.46 19.31
C ILE A 170 10.72 -9.38 20.73
N GLU A 171 11.76 -8.57 20.94
CA GLU A 171 12.34 -8.32 22.26
C GLU A 171 11.35 -7.70 23.26
N LYS A 172 10.35 -6.95 22.77
CA LYS A 172 9.35 -6.26 23.59
C LYS A 172 7.99 -6.93 23.55
N PHE A 173 7.63 -7.50 22.40
CA PHE A 173 6.37 -8.18 22.15
C PHE A 173 6.68 -9.57 21.58
N PRO A 174 6.85 -10.58 22.44
CA PRO A 174 7.10 -11.95 21.98
C PRO A 174 6.02 -12.42 21.00
N LYS A 175 6.45 -13.07 19.92
CA LYS A 175 5.52 -13.61 18.92
C LYS A 175 4.69 -14.74 19.56
N PRO A 176 3.35 -14.69 19.50
CA PRO A 176 2.52 -15.79 19.99
C PRO A 176 2.67 -17.04 19.10
N ALA A 177 2.27 -18.20 19.61
CA ALA A 177 2.22 -19.43 18.82
C ALA A 177 1.18 -19.38 17.70
N SER A 178 0.07 -18.65 17.91
CA SER A 178 -1.00 -18.48 16.91
C SER A 178 -0.55 -17.75 15.65
N VAL A 179 0.43 -16.84 15.75
CA VAL A 179 1.00 -16.17 14.58
C VAL A 179 2.01 -17.11 13.92
N ALA A 180 1.50 -17.91 12.98
CA ALA A 180 2.25 -18.96 12.31
C ALA A 180 3.35 -18.41 11.38
N LEU A 181 4.44 -19.16 11.30
CA LEU A 181 5.44 -19.02 10.23
C LEU A 181 5.13 -20.05 9.13
N PRO A 182 5.52 -19.78 7.88
CA PRO A 182 5.62 -20.84 6.87
C PRO A 182 6.47 -22.00 7.39
N GLU A 183 6.10 -23.24 7.07
CA GLU A 183 6.83 -24.44 7.50
C GLU A 183 8.32 -24.38 7.16
N SER A 184 8.64 -23.87 5.97
CA SER A 184 10.01 -23.67 5.49
C SER A 184 10.85 -22.65 6.27
N MET A 185 10.21 -21.87 7.14
CA MET A 185 10.83 -20.80 7.90
C MET A 185 10.65 -20.98 9.43
N ILE A 186 10.24 -22.16 9.89
CA ILE A 186 9.92 -22.40 11.31
C ILE A 186 11.10 -22.12 12.25
N ASP A 187 12.33 -22.41 11.81
CA ASP A 187 13.56 -22.16 12.57
C ASP A 187 14.13 -20.75 12.38
N THR A 188 13.44 -19.89 11.63
CA THR A 188 13.92 -18.54 11.32
C THR A 188 13.64 -17.57 12.46
N GLN A 189 14.70 -16.99 13.02
CA GLN A 189 14.57 -15.91 14.00
C GLN A 189 14.20 -14.59 13.32
N LEU A 190 12.97 -14.11 13.51
CA LEU A 190 12.55 -12.78 13.09
C LEU A 190 12.99 -11.71 14.09
N SER A 191 13.13 -10.46 13.63
CA SER A 191 13.40 -9.30 14.52
C SER A 191 12.12 -8.62 15.00
N TYR A 192 11.05 -8.71 14.23
CA TYR A 192 9.72 -8.21 14.57
C TYR A 192 8.65 -9.02 13.85
N TRP A 193 7.44 -8.91 14.37
CA TRP A 193 6.19 -9.27 13.68
C TRP A 193 5.32 -8.02 13.55
N ILE A 194 4.20 -8.11 12.85
CA ILE A 194 3.37 -6.94 12.56
C ILE A 194 1.91 -7.19 12.95
N ALA A 195 1.24 -6.12 13.37
CA ALA A 195 -0.21 -6.06 13.50
C ALA A 195 -0.79 -5.31 12.31
N LEU A 196 -1.56 -6.01 11.49
CA LEU A 196 -2.25 -5.46 10.32
C LEU A 196 -3.69 -5.09 10.68
N PRO A 197 -4.16 -3.87 10.37
CA PRO A 197 -5.59 -3.55 10.44
C PRO A 197 -6.44 -4.59 9.72
N VAL A 198 -7.47 -5.13 10.39
CA VAL A 198 -8.42 -6.06 9.74
C VAL A 198 -9.19 -5.31 8.65
N PRO A 199 -9.22 -5.80 7.40
CA PRO A 199 -9.94 -5.14 6.32
C PRO A 199 -11.43 -4.99 6.64
N HIS A 200 -12.00 -3.84 6.31
CA HIS A 200 -13.42 -3.54 6.57
C HIS A 200 -14.43 -4.32 5.72
N PHE A 201 -13.94 -5.10 4.75
CA PHE A 201 -14.75 -6.01 3.94
C PHE A 201 -14.87 -7.40 4.58
N ASP A 202 -14.29 -7.61 5.75
CA ASP A 202 -14.51 -8.82 6.54
C ASP A 202 -15.90 -8.76 7.20
N ILE A 203 -16.62 -9.87 7.17
CA ILE A 203 -17.99 -10.00 7.72
C ILE A 203 -18.01 -9.68 9.22
N ASN A 204 -16.86 -9.83 9.90
CA ASN A 204 -16.68 -9.55 11.33
C ASN A 204 -15.89 -8.25 11.60
N TYR A 205 -15.95 -7.26 10.71
CA TYR A 205 -15.15 -6.05 10.86
C TYR A 205 -15.32 -5.39 12.22
N ASN A 206 -14.21 -5.36 12.97
CA ASN A 206 -14.07 -4.61 14.21
C ASN A 206 -12.90 -3.64 14.05
N GLY A 207 -13.19 -2.35 14.10
CA GLY A 207 -12.19 -1.28 13.95
C GLY A 207 -11.07 -1.29 14.99
N HIS A 208 -11.19 -2.08 16.06
CA HIS A 208 -10.19 -2.26 17.11
C HIS A 208 -9.40 -3.57 17.00
N SER A 209 -9.74 -4.42 16.03
CA SER A 209 -9.06 -5.70 15.81
C SER A 209 -7.92 -5.58 14.80
N TYR A 210 -6.86 -6.33 15.05
CA TYR A 210 -5.72 -6.47 14.16
C TYR A 210 -5.47 -7.95 13.86
N MET A 211 -4.84 -8.22 12.74
CA MET A 211 -4.37 -9.54 12.35
C MET A 211 -2.87 -9.62 12.61
N GLY A 212 -2.45 -10.56 13.44
CA GLY A 212 -1.03 -10.82 13.68
C GLY A 212 -0.39 -11.52 12.48
N ARG A 213 0.71 -10.99 11.94
CA ARG A 213 1.44 -11.61 10.83
C ARG A 213 2.95 -11.63 11.04
N CYS A 214 3.56 -12.74 10.65
CA CYS A 214 5.01 -12.84 10.51
C CYS A 214 5.44 -12.09 9.24
N HIS A 215 6.13 -10.96 9.38
CA HIS A 215 6.65 -10.25 8.22
C HIS A 215 7.96 -10.89 7.73
N VAL A 216 7.88 -12.10 7.17
CA VAL A 216 9.04 -12.91 6.76
C VAL A 216 9.87 -12.25 5.66
N TRP A 217 9.28 -11.31 4.91
CA TRP A 217 9.95 -10.51 3.90
C TRP A 217 11.21 -9.80 4.40
N GLN A 218 11.27 -9.48 5.70
CA GLN A 218 12.46 -8.94 6.35
C GLN A 218 13.71 -9.85 6.19
N LYS A 219 13.52 -11.14 5.92
CA LYS A 219 14.58 -12.15 5.73
C LYS A 219 14.89 -12.48 4.27
N ALA A 220 14.19 -11.88 3.31
CA ALA A 220 14.49 -12.12 1.90
C ALA A 220 15.89 -11.56 1.57
N THR A 221 16.71 -12.36 0.88
CA THR A 221 18.05 -11.93 0.45
C THR A 221 17.97 -10.89 -0.67
N PRO A 222 19.03 -10.08 -0.92
CA PRO A 222 19.04 -9.11 -2.02
C PRO A 222 18.69 -9.75 -3.38
N GLY A 223 19.19 -10.95 -3.67
CA GLY A 223 18.89 -11.68 -4.90
C GLY A 223 17.42 -12.12 -5.00
N GLN A 224 16.84 -12.61 -3.90
CA GLN A 224 15.43 -12.98 -3.85
C GLN A 224 14.52 -11.76 -4.07
N ARG A 225 14.84 -10.63 -3.44
CA ARG A 225 14.05 -9.41 -3.61
C ARG A 225 14.16 -8.85 -5.03
N GLN A 226 15.36 -8.88 -5.63
CA GLN A 226 15.55 -8.47 -7.02
C GLN A 226 14.74 -9.33 -8.00
N ARG A 227 14.63 -10.64 -7.76
CA ARG A 227 13.77 -11.53 -8.54
C ARG A 227 12.29 -11.14 -8.47
N TRP A 228 11.79 -10.74 -7.30
CA TRP A 228 10.43 -10.22 -7.16
C TRP A 228 10.24 -8.83 -7.77
N CYS A 229 11.24 -7.95 -7.68
CA CYS A 229 11.22 -6.65 -8.38
C CYS A 229 10.95 -6.83 -9.87
N LEU A 230 11.60 -7.82 -10.50
CA LEU A 230 11.40 -8.13 -11.92
C LEU A 230 9.95 -8.56 -12.21
N VAL A 231 9.38 -9.40 -11.36
CA VAL A 231 7.98 -9.86 -11.47
C VAL A 231 7.02 -8.67 -11.39
N VAL A 232 7.16 -7.81 -10.37
CA VAL A 232 6.32 -6.61 -10.21
C VAL A 232 6.39 -5.71 -11.44
N ARG A 233 7.59 -5.45 -11.98
CA ARG A 233 7.77 -4.63 -13.19
C ARG A 233 7.12 -5.27 -14.41
N MET A 234 7.26 -6.59 -14.60
CA MET A 234 6.63 -7.30 -15.71
C MET A 234 5.10 -7.21 -15.65
N PHE A 235 4.51 -7.47 -14.48
CA PHE A 235 3.06 -7.36 -14.30
C PHE A 235 2.53 -5.96 -14.54
N TYR A 236 3.22 -4.94 -14.04
CA TYR A 236 2.84 -3.56 -14.28
C TYR A 236 2.87 -3.21 -15.77
N LEU A 237 3.88 -3.69 -16.51
CA LEU A 237 3.95 -3.49 -17.97
C LEU A 237 2.84 -4.23 -18.71
N MET A 238 2.48 -5.45 -18.28
CA MET A 238 1.36 -6.20 -18.85
C MET A 238 0.00 -5.53 -18.55
N SER A 239 -0.20 -5.01 -17.33
CA SER A 239 -1.44 -4.33 -16.97
C SER A 239 -1.59 -2.99 -17.68
N SER A 240 -0.53 -2.19 -17.77
CA SER A 240 -0.55 -0.89 -18.44
C SER A 240 -0.69 -0.97 -19.96
N SER A 241 -0.29 -2.08 -20.59
CA SER A 241 -0.45 -2.31 -22.02
C SER A 241 -1.80 -2.94 -22.41
N ASN A 242 -2.53 -3.50 -21.43
CA ASN A 242 -3.80 -4.15 -21.66
C ASN A 242 -4.96 -3.26 -21.16
N GLY A 243 -5.70 -2.63 -22.08
CA GLY A 243 -6.78 -1.70 -21.76
C GLY A 243 -7.95 -2.30 -20.96
N THR A 244 -8.06 -3.63 -20.84
CA THR A 244 -9.03 -4.31 -19.95
C THR A 244 -8.52 -4.49 -18.51
N LEU A 245 -7.20 -4.42 -18.29
CA LEU A 245 -6.58 -4.48 -16.95
C LEU A 245 -6.33 -3.09 -16.36
N ASN A 246 -7.08 -2.09 -16.83
CA ASN A 246 -7.06 -0.73 -16.28
C ASN A 246 -6.98 -0.80 -14.74
N THR A 247 -5.85 -0.31 -14.22
CA THR A 247 -5.59 0.00 -12.81
C THR A 247 -5.26 -1.15 -11.83
N ILE A 248 -4.40 -2.12 -12.18
CA ILE A 248 -3.66 -2.83 -11.11
C ILE A 248 -2.59 -1.88 -10.55
N GLY A 249 -2.86 -1.28 -9.38
CA GLY A 249 -1.90 -0.46 -8.66
C GLY A 249 -0.62 -1.24 -8.31
N ILE A 250 0.54 -0.58 -8.43
CA ILE A 250 1.82 -1.21 -8.12
C ILE A 250 1.91 -1.69 -6.66
N HIS A 251 1.21 -1.02 -5.74
CA HIS A 251 1.06 -1.45 -4.35
C HIS A 251 0.39 -2.80 -4.22
N SER A 252 -0.64 -3.07 -5.02
CA SER A 252 -1.34 -4.36 -5.02
C SER A 252 -0.44 -5.49 -5.52
N LEU A 253 0.43 -5.20 -6.50
CA LEU A 253 1.44 -6.15 -6.95
C LEU A 253 2.49 -6.40 -5.86
N LYS A 254 3.06 -5.35 -5.27
CA LYS A 254 4.03 -5.44 -4.16
C LYS A 254 3.44 -6.24 -2.98
N HIS A 255 2.22 -5.91 -2.57
CA HIS A 255 1.51 -6.62 -1.50
C HIS A 255 1.23 -8.09 -1.84
N THR A 256 0.89 -8.41 -3.09
CA THR A 256 0.72 -9.81 -3.51
C THR A 256 2.03 -10.58 -3.40
N CYS A 257 3.16 -9.99 -3.81
CA CYS A 257 4.48 -10.60 -3.64
C CYS A 257 4.83 -10.82 -2.16
N VAL A 258 4.65 -9.79 -1.33
CA VAL A 258 4.92 -9.88 0.11
C VAL A 258 4.06 -10.97 0.75
N ASN A 259 2.75 -11.00 0.47
CA ASN A 259 1.83 -12.00 1.02
C ASN A 259 2.14 -13.43 0.56
N LEU A 260 2.59 -13.60 -0.69
CA LEU A 260 3.04 -14.92 -1.17
C LEU A 260 4.23 -15.42 -0.37
N CYS A 261 5.18 -14.54 -0.05
CA CYS A 261 6.30 -14.88 0.83
C CYS A 261 5.83 -15.13 2.27
N GLU A 262 4.95 -14.30 2.81
CA GLU A 262 4.40 -14.49 4.17
C GLU A 262 3.63 -15.79 4.34
N LYS A 263 2.95 -16.26 3.28
CA LYS A 263 2.20 -17.52 3.31
C LYS A 263 3.05 -18.76 3.08
N PHE A 264 4.05 -18.67 2.21
CA PHE A 264 4.74 -19.85 1.70
C PHE A 264 6.26 -19.81 1.83
N GLY A 265 6.83 -18.80 2.48
CA GLY A 265 8.27 -18.63 2.65
C GLY A 265 8.95 -17.82 1.55
N ASN A 266 10.15 -17.33 1.85
CA ASN A 266 10.94 -16.49 0.94
C ASN A 266 11.56 -17.28 -0.23
N GLU A 267 11.73 -18.58 -0.09
CA GLU A 267 12.23 -19.50 -1.12
C GLU A 267 11.33 -19.55 -2.36
N LYS A 268 10.07 -19.09 -2.25
CA LYS A 268 9.23 -18.83 -3.44
C LYS A 268 9.90 -17.89 -4.43
N ALA A 269 10.76 -16.98 -3.98
CA ALA A 269 11.54 -16.11 -4.84
C ALA A 269 12.52 -16.88 -5.74
N ASP A 270 12.95 -18.08 -5.33
CA ASP A 270 13.94 -18.92 -6.01
C ASP A 270 13.31 -19.78 -7.12
N ARG A 271 11.98 -19.85 -7.17
CA ARG A 271 11.25 -20.50 -8.26
C ARG A 271 11.57 -19.88 -9.62
N PRO A 272 11.48 -20.67 -10.71
CA PRO A 272 11.50 -20.18 -12.08
C PRO A 272 10.54 -19.00 -12.29
N ILE A 273 10.93 -18.04 -13.13
CA ILE A 273 10.15 -16.82 -13.37
C ILE A 273 8.73 -17.12 -13.85
N GLY A 274 8.54 -18.11 -14.73
CA GLY A 274 7.22 -18.51 -15.23
C GLY A 274 6.27 -18.98 -14.13
N LEU A 275 6.76 -19.77 -13.16
CA LEU A 275 5.94 -20.20 -12.03
C LEU A 275 5.56 -19.02 -11.12
N LYS A 276 6.48 -18.07 -10.89
CA LYS A 276 6.17 -16.86 -10.11
C LYS A 276 5.13 -15.98 -10.79
N LEU A 277 5.19 -15.88 -12.12
CA LEU A 277 4.16 -15.19 -12.90
C LEU A 277 2.81 -15.88 -12.73
N MET A 278 2.73 -17.20 -12.84
CA MET A 278 1.46 -17.92 -12.61
C MET A 278 0.95 -17.78 -11.17
N ASP A 279 1.82 -17.92 -10.17
CA ASP A 279 1.48 -17.76 -8.75
C ASP A 279 0.88 -16.35 -8.49
N MET A 280 1.46 -15.32 -9.10
CA MET A 280 0.94 -13.95 -9.04
C MET A 280 -0.39 -13.78 -9.78
N MET A 281 -0.54 -14.33 -11.00
CA MET A 281 -1.79 -14.24 -11.77
C MET A 281 -2.94 -14.90 -11.01
N ILE A 282 -2.72 -16.11 -10.48
CA ILE A 282 -3.72 -16.87 -9.72
C ILE A 282 -4.08 -16.12 -8.44
N THR A 283 -3.09 -15.68 -7.67
CA THR A 283 -3.34 -15.02 -6.38
C THR A 283 -4.03 -13.68 -6.55
N HIS A 284 -3.57 -12.88 -7.52
CA HIS A 284 -4.18 -11.59 -7.80
C HIS A 284 -5.59 -11.74 -8.40
N GLY A 285 -5.76 -12.66 -9.35
CA GLY A 285 -7.06 -12.97 -9.95
C GLY A 285 -8.07 -13.49 -8.94
N ALA A 286 -7.68 -14.44 -8.09
CA ALA A 286 -8.53 -14.98 -7.02
C ALA A 286 -8.92 -13.91 -5.99
N ARG A 287 -7.99 -13.02 -5.62
CA ARG A 287 -8.28 -11.88 -4.75
C ARG A 287 -9.32 -10.96 -5.37
N LYS A 288 -9.18 -10.61 -6.65
CA LYS A 288 -10.15 -9.76 -7.35
C LYS A 288 -11.53 -10.41 -7.46
N LEU A 289 -11.59 -11.71 -7.75
CA LEU A 289 -12.85 -12.44 -7.78
C LEU A 289 -13.53 -12.49 -6.39
N ARG A 290 -12.76 -12.63 -5.31
CA ARG A 290 -13.28 -12.56 -3.95
C ARG A 290 -13.80 -11.16 -3.61
N GLU A 291 -13.06 -10.10 -3.95
CA GLU A 291 -13.50 -8.70 -3.79
C GLU A 291 -14.82 -8.45 -4.54
N VAL A 292 -14.95 -8.93 -5.78
CA VAL A 292 -16.19 -8.82 -6.58
C VAL A 292 -17.34 -9.63 -5.98
N SER A 293 -17.07 -10.85 -5.50
CA SER A 293 -18.09 -11.69 -4.85
C SER A 293 -18.65 -11.05 -3.58
N ILE A 294 -17.77 -10.50 -2.73
CA ILE A 294 -18.16 -9.78 -1.50
C ILE A 294 -18.97 -8.52 -1.85
N ALA A 295 -18.55 -7.75 -2.86
CA ALA A 295 -19.31 -6.60 -3.35
C ALA A 295 -20.73 -6.99 -3.82
N GLY A 296 -20.83 -8.10 -4.57
CA GLY A 296 -22.11 -8.64 -5.03
C GLY A 296 -23.03 -9.12 -3.92
N GLN A 297 -22.47 -9.68 -2.83
CA GLN A 297 -23.24 -10.16 -1.68
C GLN A 297 -23.65 -9.03 -0.73
N THR A 298 -22.81 -8.00 -0.57
CA THR A 298 -23.04 -6.91 0.40
C THR A 298 -23.75 -5.69 -0.20
N GLY A 299 -23.92 -5.65 -1.54
CA GLY A 299 -24.50 -4.50 -2.25
C GLY A 299 -23.63 -3.24 -2.20
N GLN A 300 -22.47 -3.28 -1.54
CA GLN A 300 -21.48 -2.22 -1.54
C GLN A 300 -20.56 -2.44 -2.73
N ILE A 301 -20.66 -1.56 -3.73
CA ILE A 301 -19.65 -1.50 -4.78
C ILE A 301 -18.34 -1.13 -4.09
N LEU A 302 -17.47 -2.13 -3.93
CA LEU A 302 -16.05 -1.88 -3.70
C LEU A 302 -15.58 -1.04 -4.87
N ASN A 303 -15.33 0.25 -4.65
CA ASN A 303 -14.45 1.01 -5.53
C ASN A 303 -13.11 0.28 -5.49
N LEU A 304 -12.88 -0.60 -6.47
CA LEU A 304 -11.59 -1.20 -6.75
C LEU A 304 -10.60 -0.04 -6.72
N GLU A 305 -9.57 -0.10 -5.87
CA GLU A 305 -8.62 1.01 -5.71
C GLU A 305 -8.04 1.42 -7.07
N THR A 306 -8.65 2.41 -7.71
CA THR A 306 -8.23 2.95 -9.00
C THR A 306 -7.09 3.93 -8.73
N HIS A 307 -5.90 3.63 -9.26
CA HIS A 307 -4.73 4.47 -9.04
C HIS A 307 -4.72 5.67 -10.02
N PRO A 308 -4.54 6.92 -9.54
CA PRO A 308 -4.51 8.13 -10.38
C PRO A 308 -3.13 8.40 -11.04
N ALA A 309 -2.36 7.36 -11.39
CA ALA A 309 -0.95 7.55 -11.85
C ALA A 309 -0.80 8.12 -13.27
N LEU A 310 -1.90 8.45 -13.97
CA LEU A 310 -1.84 9.07 -15.30
C LEU A 310 -2.40 10.49 -15.20
N SER A 311 -1.53 11.47 -15.48
CA SER A 311 -1.74 12.92 -15.36
C SER A 311 -2.89 13.52 -16.20
N GLY A 312 -3.65 12.70 -16.93
CA GLY A 312 -4.84 13.11 -17.68
C GLY A 312 -6.18 12.91 -16.94
N ASP A 313 -6.17 12.32 -15.75
CA ASP A 313 -7.40 11.80 -15.11
C ASP A 313 -7.83 12.50 -13.82
N CYS A 314 -7.11 13.49 -13.27
CA CYS A 314 -7.62 14.19 -12.07
C CYS A 314 -8.97 14.86 -12.33
N SER A 315 -9.16 15.53 -13.47
CA SER A 315 -10.46 16.11 -13.84
C SER A 315 -11.48 15.09 -14.32
N LYS A 316 -11.05 14.00 -14.97
CA LYS A 316 -11.96 12.96 -15.50
C LYS A 316 -12.46 12.03 -14.41
N VAL A 317 -11.64 11.67 -13.42
CA VAL A 317 -12.02 10.87 -12.25
C VAL A 317 -12.95 11.66 -11.35
N ASP A 318 -12.69 12.95 -11.12
CA ASP A 318 -13.63 13.82 -10.40
C ASP A 318 -14.97 13.95 -11.14
N THR A 319 -14.94 14.04 -12.49
CA THR A 319 -16.15 14.05 -13.32
C THR A 319 -16.87 12.69 -13.33
N LEU A 320 -16.13 11.57 -13.34
CA LEU A 320 -16.65 10.21 -13.32
C LEU A 320 -17.28 9.89 -11.95
N LEU A 321 -16.60 10.24 -10.86
CA LEU A 321 -17.11 10.13 -9.48
C LEU A 321 -18.34 11.01 -9.28
N SER A 322 -18.36 12.22 -9.84
CA SER A 322 -19.54 13.09 -9.80
C SER A 322 -20.72 12.51 -10.59
N LYS A 323 -20.45 11.91 -11.76
CA LYS A 323 -21.47 11.20 -12.56
C LYS A 323 -21.97 9.92 -11.89
N MET A 324 -21.08 9.14 -11.27
CA MET A 324 -21.43 7.95 -10.49
C MET A 324 -22.33 8.31 -9.30
N LYS A 325 -21.98 9.39 -8.57
CA LYS A 325 -22.76 9.88 -7.44
C LYS A 325 -24.14 10.40 -7.85
N ALA A 326 -24.24 11.03 -9.03
CA ALA A 326 -25.52 11.44 -9.61
C ALA A 326 -26.40 10.25 -10.03
N ASN A 327 -25.81 9.21 -10.63
CA ASN A 327 -26.53 8.03 -11.10
C ASN A 327 -26.95 7.08 -9.96
N MET A 328 -26.19 7.02 -8.86
CA MET A 328 -26.52 6.18 -7.69
C MET A 328 -27.69 6.71 -6.85
N ASN A 329 -28.07 7.98 -6.99
CA ASN A 329 -29.27 8.52 -6.36
C ASN A 329 -30.57 8.13 -7.08
N ASN A 330 -30.47 7.46 -8.23
CA ASN A 330 -31.62 7.01 -9.00
C ASN A 330 -31.83 5.51 -8.76
N LYS A 331 -32.95 5.15 -8.09
CA LYS A 331 -33.21 3.79 -7.58
C LYS A 331 -33.29 2.70 -8.66
N ASP A 332 -33.42 3.09 -9.93
CA ASP A 332 -33.60 2.16 -11.05
C ASP A 332 -32.32 1.95 -11.91
N ALA A 333 -31.16 2.51 -11.53
CA ALA A 333 -29.99 2.59 -12.41
C ALA A 333 -28.93 1.48 -12.26
N CYS A 334 -29.12 0.47 -11.40
CA CYS A 334 -28.14 -0.60 -11.19
C CYS A 334 -28.35 -1.80 -12.13
N ASP A 335 -28.51 -1.53 -13.43
CA ASP A 335 -28.57 -2.54 -14.48
C ASP A 335 -27.13 -2.94 -14.89
N MET A 336 -26.86 -4.25 -14.98
CA MET A 336 -25.58 -4.83 -15.40
C MET A 336 -25.03 -4.28 -16.72
N LYS A 337 -25.89 -3.83 -17.63
CA LYS A 337 -25.52 -3.20 -18.89
C LYS A 337 -24.89 -1.81 -18.66
N SER A 338 -25.44 -1.03 -17.73
CA SER A 338 -24.89 0.27 -17.32
C SER A 338 -23.53 0.10 -16.63
N LEU A 339 -23.36 -0.96 -15.82
CA LEU A 339 -22.07 -1.34 -15.26
C LEU A 339 -21.06 -1.76 -16.36
N CYS A 340 -21.49 -2.58 -17.33
CA CYS A 340 -20.64 -2.99 -18.44
C CYS A 340 -20.18 -1.82 -19.32
N GLU A 341 -21.03 -0.84 -19.61
CA GLU A 341 -20.63 0.37 -20.34
C GLU A 341 -19.68 1.25 -19.51
N MET A 342 -19.91 1.36 -18.19
CA MET A 342 -19.10 2.15 -17.27
C MET A 342 -17.67 1.61 -17.08
N PHE A 343 -17.50 0.29 -17.12
CA PHE A 343 -16.18 -0.38 -17.08
C PHE A 343 -15.56 -0.61 -18.47
N GLY A 344 -16.18 -0.09 -19.54
CA GLY A 344 -15.68 -0.27 -20.90
C GLY A 344 -15.69 -1.72 -21.40
N LEU A 345 -16.53 -2.56 -20.78
CA LEU A 345 -16.71 -3.98 -21.08
C LEU A 345 -17.75 -4.22 -22.19
N SER A 346 -18.47 -3.18 -22.62
CA SER A 346 -19.30 -3.25 -23.81
C SER A 346 -18.42 -3.41 -25.05
N LYS A 347 -18.61 -4.53 -25.78
CA LYS A 347 -17.98 -4.73 -27.09
C LYS A 347 -18.30 -3.52 -27.98
N LYS A 348 -17.27 -2.75 -28.36
CA LYS A 348 -17.41 -1.78 -29.45
C LYS A 348 -17.88 -2.55 -30.69
N LYS A 349 -19.02 -2.15 -31.24
CA LYS A 349 -19.41 -2.52 -32.62
C LYS A 349 -18.55 -1.75 -33.60
#